data_AF-A0AAP2FR71-F1
#
_entry.id   AF-A0AAP2FR71-F1
#
_cell.length_a   1.000
_cell.length_b   1.000
_cell.length_c   1.000
_cell.angle_alpha   90.00
_cell.angle_beta   90.00
_cell.angle_gamma   90.00
#
_symmetry.space_group_name_H-M   'P 1'
#
loop_
_entity.id
_entity.type
_entity.pdbx_description
1 polymer ?
#
loop_
_entity_poly.entity_id
_entity_poly.type
_entity_poly.pdbx_seq_one_letter_code
_entity_poly.pdbx_strand_id
1 'polypeptide(L)'
;MNIEIVNELIASLESAGELSIKETKVMALAKAYQQLAAENVALKAGVTYFAYSPEYGFDYFKDKQSAIDTAQAEIDAYREDADDGWSEDVQRVSWGIVIQQAQGFDAQGLHTSDSQHTYQTCNYRLVDSVETPATDRIVAEAEARGVEKAIAHLEKKFSNIGVQIMNLQWLADSLRKGASE
;
A
#
# COMPACT_ATOMS: atom_id res chain seq x y z
N MET A 1 0.58 -32.53 -40.68
CA MET A 1 1.28 -32.59 -39.38
C MET A 1 1.29 -34.05 -38.95
N ASN A 2 2.47 -34.67 -38.84
CA ASN A 2 2.62 -36.10 -38.50
C ASN A 2 2.50 -36.28 -36.97
N ILE A 3 1.85 -37.35 -36.54
CA ILE A 3 1.61 -37.67 -35.13
C ILE A 3 2.92 -37.93 -34.37
N GLU A 4 3.96 -38.41 -35.05
CA GLU A 4 5.30 -38.59 -34.47
C GLU A 4 5.95 -37.26 -34.10
N ILE A 5 5.80 -36.23 -34.93
CA ILE A 5 6.35 -34.89 -34.66
C ILE A 5 5.67 -34.27 -33.44
N VAL A 6 4.37 -34.53 -33.25
CA VAL A 6 3.62 -34.06 -32.07
C VAL A 6 4.11 -34.78 -30.81
N ASN A 7 4.35 -36.09 -30.89
CA ASN A 7 4.80 -36.88 -29.75
C ASN A 7 6.24 -36.55 -29.33
N GLU A 8 7.14 -36.30 -30.29
CA GLU A 8 8.51 -35.83 -30.00
C GLU A 8 8.51 -34.44 -29.37
N LEU A 9 7.61 -33.55 -29.80
CA LEU A 9 7.46 -32.22 -29.22
C LEU A 9 6.95 -32.30 -27.77
N ILE A 10 5.97 -33.16 -27.48
CA ILE A 10 5.46 -33.39 -26.12
C ILE A 10 6.57 -33.96 -25.22
N ALA A 11 7.30 -34.98 -25.67
CA ALA A 11 8.39 -35.57 -24.90
C ALA A 11 9.53 -34.57 -24.64
N SER A 12 9.84 -33.71 -25.60
CA SER A 12 10.82 -32.63 -25.44
C SER A 12 10.39 -31.64 -24.37
N LEU A 13 9.14 -31.16 -24.42
CA LEU A 13 8.58 -30.21 -23.45
C LEU A 13 8.48 -30.79 -22.04
N GLU A 14 8.10 -32.06 -21.90
CA GLU A 14 8.05 -32.76 -20.61
C GLU A 14 9.46 -33.04 -20.04
N SER A 15 10.44 -33.34 -20.90
CA SER A 15 11.84 -33.55 -20.49
C SER A 15 12.57 -32.26 -20.12
N ALA A 16 12.12 -31.12 -20.66
CA ALA A 16 12.69 -29.80 -20.39
C ALA A 16 12.33 -29.26 -18.99
N GLY A 17 11.36 -29.88 -18.30
CA GLY A 17 10.88 -29.42 -17.00
C GLY A 17 10.23 -28.04 -17.04
N GLU A 18 9.76 -27.60 -18.22
CA GLU A 18 9.13 -26.31 -18.40
C GLU A 18 7.74 -26.31 -17.76
N LEU A 19 7.49 -25.35 -16.87
CA LEU A 19 6.18 -25.17 -16.26
C LEU A 19 5.12 -24.99 -17.35
N SER A 20 4.02 -25.72 -17.24
CA SER A 20 2.85 -25.52 -18.09
C SER A 20 2.37 -24.06 -17.97
N ILE A 21 1.60 -23.60 -18.97
CA ILE A 21 0.96 -22.27 -18.96
C ILE A 21 0.14 -22.06 -17.67
N LYS A 22 -0.53 -23.12 -17.19
CA LYS A 22 -1.31 -23.06 -15.95
C LYS A 22 -0.41 -22.86 -14.74
N GLU A 23 0.67 -23.63 -14.62
CA GLU A 23 1.60 -23.51 -13.51
C GLU A 23 2.30 -22.14 -13.51
N THR A 24 2.69 -21.64 -14.68
CA THR A 24 3.29 -20.30 -14.83
C THR A 24 2.34 -19.21 -14.33
N LYS A 25 1.05 -19.29 -14.68
CA LYS A 25 0.02 -18.36 -14.18
C LYS A 25 -0.18 -18.47 -12.67
N VAL A 26 -0.18 -19.69 -12.12
CA VAL A 26 -0.31 -19.91 -10.67
C VAL A 26 0.89 -19.32 -9.93
N MET A 27 2.11 -19.49 -10.44
CA MET A 27 3.33 -18.91 -9.85
C MET A 27 3.33 -17.38 -9.90
N ALA A 28 2.90 -16.78 -11.01
CA ALA A 28 2.75 -15.33 -11.13
C ALA A 28 1.74 -14.79 -10.11
N LEU A 29 0.61 -15.48 -9.93
CA LEU A 29 -0.40 -15.14 -8.94
C LEU A 29 0.13 -15.29 -7.51
N ALA A 30 0.82 -16.39 -7.20
CA ALA A 30 1.43 -16.62 -5.89
C ALA A 30 2.45 -15.52 -5.54
N LYS A 31 3.27 -15.10 -6.51
CA LYS A 31 4.20 -13.98 -6.35
C LYS A 31 3.47 -12.67 -6.06
N ALA A 32 2.39 -12.38 -6.77
CA ALA A 32 1.57 -11.19 -6.51
C ALA A 32 0.96 -11.21 -5.09
N TYR A 33 0.48 -12.36 -4.63
CA TYR A 33 -0.03 -12.52 -3.26
C TYR A 33 1.06 -12.33 -2.19
N GLN A 34 2.26 -12.87 -2.42
CA GLN A 34 3.39 -12.66 -1.49
C GLN A 34 3.79 -11.18 -1.41
N GLN A 35 3.82 -10.48 -2.56
CA GLN A 35 4.11 -9.05 -2.60
C GLN A 35 3.04 -8.24 -1.85
N LEU A 36 1.75 -8.52 -2.09
CA LEU A 36 0.66 -7.87 -1.37
C LEU A 36 0.69 -8.16 0.14
N ALA A 37 1.07 -9.38 0.54
CA ALA A 37 1.23 -9.71 1.95
C ALA A 37 2.37 -8.91 2.60
N ALA A 38 3.50 -8.75 1.90
CA ALA A 38 4.62 -7.95 2.38
C ALA A 38 4.22 -6.47 2.56
N GLU A 39 3.49 -5.89 1.61
CA GLU A 39 2.96 -4.51 1.75
C GLU A 39 2.00 -4.37 2.92
N ASN A 40 1.09 -5.33 3.11
CA ASN A 40 0.18 -5.32 4.25
C ASN A 40 0.92 -5.40 5.59
N VAL A 41 2.06 -6.10 5.64
CA VAL A 41 2.92 -6.11 6.83
C VAL A 41 3.54 -4.74 7.06
N ALA A 42 4.07 -4.09 6.02
CA ALA A 42 4.64 -2.75 6.12
C ALA A 42 3.59 -1.70 6.53
N LEU A 43 2.39 -1.73 5.93
CA LEU A 43 1.28 -0.84 6.29
C LEU A 43 0.84 -1.01 7.75
N LYS A 44 0.82 -2.25 8.25
CA LYS A 44 0.53 -2.53 9.67
C LYS A 44 1.64 -2.13 10.62
N ALA A 45 2.87 -1.97 10.13
CA ALA A 45 3.95 -1.39 10.91
C ALA A 45 3.86 0.15 10.95
N GLY A 46 3.35 0.76 9.87
CA GLY A 46 3.26 2.20 9.74
C GLY A 46 4.63 2.88 9.82
N VAL A 47 4.63 4.16 10.18
CA VAL A 47 5.82 5.02 10.33
C VAL A 47 6.28 5.06 11.78
N THR A 48 5.32 5.16 12.69
CA THR A 48 5.54 5.21 14.14
C THR A 48 4.28 4.71 14.84
N TYR A 49 4.36 4.50 16.14
CA TYR A 49 3.24 4.11 16.99
C TYR A 49 2.96 5.21 18.00
N PHE A 50 1.74 5.26 18.53
CA PHE A 50 1.42 6.16 19.63
C PHE A 50 0.70 5.41 20.75
N ALA A 51 0.84 5.91 21.97
CA ALA A 51 -0.07 5.66 23.08
C ALA A 51 -0.70 7.00 23.50
N TYR A 52 -1.98 6.98 23.85
CA TYR A 52 -2.73 8.14 24.26
C TYR A 52 -3.42 7.87 25.60
N SER A 53 -3.32 8.82 26.52
CA SER A 53 -4.13 8.91 27.76
C SER A 53 -4.60 10.35 27.97
N PRO A 54 -5.78 10.57 28.58
CA PRO A 54 -6.18 11.89 29.06
C PRO A 54 -5.17 12.55 30.02
N GLU A 55 -4.39 11.77 30.77
CA GLU A 55 -3.44 12.28 31.78
C GLU A 55 -2.22 12.99 31.17
N TYR A 56 -1.69 12.47 30.05
CA TYR A 56 -0.42 12.95 29.47
C TYR A 56 -0.49 13.24 27.96
N GLY A 57 -1.61 12.97 27.29
CA GLY A 57 -1.76 13.18 25.85
C GLY A 57 -1.14 12.05 25.03
N PHE A 58 -0.41 12.40 23.96
CA PHE A 58 0.20 11.43 23.03
C PHE A 58 1.69 11.24 23.31
N ASP A 59 2.09 9.98 23.50
CA ASP A 59 3.48 9.54 23.44
C ASP A 59 3.72 8.74 22.16
N TYR A 60 4.89 8.93 21.55
CA TYR A 60 5.26 8.28 20.29
C TYR A 60 6.38 7.26 20.49
N PHE A 61 6.26 6.12 19.80
CA PHE A 61 7.15 4.96 19.95
C PHE A 61 7.61 4.44 18.59
N LYS A 62 8.87 4.01 18.52
CA LYS A 62 9.42 3.39 17.30
C LYS A 62 8.94 1.95 17.11
N ASP A 63 8.59 1.28 18.20
CA ASP A 63 8.14 -0.10 18.18
C ASP A 63 6.72 -0.22 18.72
N LYS A 64 6.01 -1.21 18.18
CA LYS A 64 4.62 -1.49 18.51
C LYS A 64 4.43 -1.86 19.98
N GLN A 65 5.36 -2.64 20.54
CA GLN A 65 5.17 -3.24 21.84
C GLN A 65 5.25 -2.19 22.94
N SER A 66 6.20 -1.24 22.84
CA SER A 66 6.30 -0.12 23.78
C SER A 66 5.01 0.71 23.83
N ALA A 67 4.38 1.01 22.69
CA ALA A 67 3.10 1.74 22.67
C ALA A 67 1.98 0.96 23.38
N ILE A 68 1.93 -0.36 23.18
CA ILE A 68 0.96 -1.24 23.85
C ILE A 68 1.24 -1.29 25.34
N ASP A 69 2.49 -1.49 25.74
CA ASP A 69 2.91 -1.61 27.12
C ASP A 69 2.63 -0.32 27.89
N THR A 70 2.88 0.85 27.29
CA THR A 70 2.54 2.14 27.89
C THR A 70 1.03 2.30 28.07
N ALA A 71 0.21 2.01 27.04
CA ALA A 71 -1.23 2.08 27.18
C ALA A 71 -1.77 1.08 28.21
N GLN A 72 -1.18 -0.11 28.30
CA GLN A 72 -1.59 -1.13 29.27
C GLN A 72 -1.20 -0.74 30.70
N ALA A 73 -0.01 -0.16 30.89
CA ALA A 73 0.42 0.35 32.19
C ALA A 73 -0.52 1.45 32.70
N GLU A 74 -1.00 2.32 31.83
CA GLU A 74 -1.99 3.32 32.18
C GLU A 74 -3.33 2.70 32.58
N ILE A 75 -3.84 1.72 31.81
CA ILE A 75 -5.06 0.99 32.15
C ILE A 75 -4.89 0.27 33.51
N ASP A 76 -3.70 -0.25 33.79
CA ASP A 76 -3.40 -0.92 35.05
C ASP A 76 -3.38 0.07 36.22
N ALA A 77 -2.85 1.29 36.03
CA ALA A 77 -2.93 2.37 37.02
C ALA A 77 -4.39 2.75 37.33
N TYR A 78 -5.25 2.90 36.31
CA TYR A 78 -6.69 3.10 36.53
C TYR A 78 -7.35 1.94 37.29
N ARG A 79 -6.83 0.71 37.16
CA ARG A 79 -7.38 -0.46 37.87
C ARG A 79 -7.06 -0.43 39.35
N GLU A 80 -5.93 0.15 39.75
CA GLU A 80 -5.52 0.25 41.16
C GLU A 80 -6.48 1.12 41.98
N ASP A 81 -7.10 2.13 41.34
CA ASP A 81 -8.05 3.06 41.98
C ASP A 81 -9.53 2.73 41.69
N ALA A 82 -9.83 1.57 41.13
CA ALA A 82 -11.17 1.21 40.63
C ALA A 82 -12.14 0.67 41.71
N ASP A 83 -11.94 1.03 42.99
CA ASP A 83 -12.67 0.50 44.14
C ASP A 83 -14.21 0.58 43.98
N ASP A 84 -14.71 1.69 43.42
CA ASP A 84 -16.14 1.93 43.15
C ASP A 84 -16.52 1.85 41.66
N GLY A 85 -15.60 1.37 40.81
CA GLY A 85 -15.78 1.27 39.36
C GLY A 85 -14.69 1.98 38.56
N TRP A 86 -14.73 1.79 37.24
CA TRP A 86 -13.75 2.37 36.34
C TRP A 86 -14.04 3.85 36.08
N SER A 87 -12.99 4.68 36.07
CA SER A 87 -13.07 6.03 35.54
C SER A 87 -13.53 6.01 34.08
N GLU A 88 -14.40 6.93 33.68
CA GLU A 88 -14.80 7.09 32.27
C GLU A 88 -13.61 7.42 31.37
N ASP A 89 -12.50 7.93 31.92
CA ASP A 89 -11.32 8.29 31.14
C ASP A 89 -10.51 7.07 30.67
N VAL A 90 -10.63 5.91 31.34
CA VAL A 90 -9.92 4.69 30.92
C VAL A 90 -10.32 4.25 29.51
N GLN A 91 -11.57 4.52 29.09
CA GLN A 91 -12.06 4.17 27.75
C GLN A 91 -11.38 4.96 26.63
N ARG A 92 -10.72 6.07 27.00
CA ARG A 92 -9.98 6.93 26.08
C ARG A 92 -8.53 6.48 25.94
N VAL A 93 -8.01 5.68 26.86
CA VAL A 93 -6.67 5.12 26.76
C VAL A 93 -6.58 4.24 25.52
N SER A 94 -5.66 4.55 24.63
CA SER A 94 -5.55 3.87 23.34
C SER A 94 -4.11 3.83 22.85
N TRP A 95 -3.79 2.82 22.04
CA TRP A 95 -2.58 2.81 21.24
C TRP A 95 -2.95 2.71 19.77
N GLY A 96 -2.06 3.17 18.89
CA GLY A 96 -2.30 3.12 17.46
C GLY A 96 -1.05 3.22 16.60
N ILE A 97 -1.28 3.11 15.29
CA ILE A 97 -0.25 3.16 14.26
C ILE A 97 -0.43 4.46 13.48
N VAL A 98 0.67 5.17 13.24
CA VAL A 98 0.70 6.37 12.41
C VAL A 98 1.16 5.96 11.01
N ILE A 99 0.28 6.08 10.02
CA ILE A 99 0.56 5.72 8.62
C ILE A 99 1.20 6.86 7.82
N GLN A 100 1.01 8.10 8.26
CA GLN A 100 1.59 9.29 7.67
C GLN A 100 1.95 10.28 8.78
N GLN A 101 3.08 10.97 8.62
CA GLN A 101 3.49 12.03 9.54
C GLN A 101 3.83 13.28 8.74
N ALA A 102 3.57 14.44 9.33
CA ALA A 102 4.01 15.70 8.76
C ALA A 102 5.55 15.73 8.69
N GLN A 103 6.09 15.94 7.50
CA GLN A 103 7.52 16.12 7.30
C GLN A 103 7.80 17.52 6.77
N GLY A 104 8.82 18.15 7.35
CA GLY A 104 9.34 19.42 6.86
C GLY A 104 9.99 19.22 5.50
N PHE A 105 9.61 20.03 4.53
CA PHE A 105 10.27 20.11 3.24
C PHE A 105 10.67 21.58 2.99
N ASP A 106 11.28 21.86 1.83
CA ASP A 106 11.62 23.20 1.36
C ASP A 106 12.34 24.13 2.34
N ALA A 107 13.14 23.57 3.26
CA ALA A 107 13.86 24.32 4.28
C ALA A 107 14.59 25.53 3.67
N GLN A 108 14.08 26.72 4.00
CA GLN A 108 14.63 27.98 3.53
C GLN A 108 15.87 28.30 4.36
N GLY A 109 16.66 29.30 3.96
CA GLY A 109 17.87 29.68 4.68
C GLY A 109 17.61 30.05 6.15
N LEU A 110 18.66 30.25 6.94
CA LEU A 110 18.50 30.82 8.27
C LEU A 110 18.11 32.29 8.16
N HIS A 111 17.02 32.66 8.82
CA HIS A 111 16.51 34.01 8.96
C HIS A 111 16.86 34.54 10.35
N THR A 112 17.13 35.83 10.49
CA THR A 112 17.29 36.47 11.80
C THR A 112 16.12 37.41 12.02
N SER A 113 15.38 37.24 13.12
CA SER A 113 14.29 38.14 13.50
C SER A 113 14.82 39.49 13.97
N ASP A 114 13.94 40.49 14.05
CA ASP A 114 14.24 41.81 14.63
C ASP A 114 14.67 41.70 16.12
N SER A 115 14.29 40.62 16.79
CA SER A 115 14.72 40.26 18.15
C SER A 115 16.03 39.45 18.18
N GLN A 116 16.80 39.43 17.09
CA GLN A 116 18.07 38.71 16.93
C GLN A 116 17.98 37.18 17.13
N HIS A 117 16.79 36.59 17.00
CA HIS A 117 16.65 35.14 17.02
C HIS A 117 16.87 34.59 15.62
N THR A 118 17.80 33.65 15.49
CA THR A 118 17.99 32.93 14.23
C THR A 118 17.02 31.77 14.15
N TYR A 119 16.20 31.71 13.10
CA TYR A 119 15.22 30.65 12.87
C TYR A 119 15.27 30.19 11.41
N GLN A 120 14.86 28.95 11.17
CA GLN A 120 14.71 28.39 9.83
C GLN A 120 13.22 28.23 9.54
N THR A 121 12.76 28.69 8.37
CA THR A 121 11.40 28.44 7.91
C THR A 121 11.38 27.21 7.01
N CYS A 122 10.40 26.35 7.21
CA CYS A 122 10.10 25.21 6.35
C CYS A 122 8.59 25.00 6.32
N ASN A 123 8.07 24.54 5.19
CA ASN A 123 6.69 24.09 5.08
C ASN A 123 6.59 22.62 5.50
N TYR A 124 5.41 22.23 5.96
CA TYR A 124 5.10 20.85 6.34
C TYR A 124 4.01 20.29 5.44
N ARG A 125 4.16 19.04 5.04
CA ARG A 125 3.10 18.28 4.36
C ARG A 125 3.03 16.86 4.93
N LEU A 126 1.87 16.23 4.82
CA LEU A 126 1.77 14.78 5.02
C LEU A 126 2.52 14.08 3.89
N VAL A 127 3.33 13.09 4.25
CA VAL A 127 4.10 12.30 3.29
C VAL A 127 3.70 10.84 3.41
N ASP A 128 3.37 10.24 2.27
CA ASP A 128 3.26 8.79 2.11
C ASP A 128 4.60 8.16 2.41
N SER A 129 4.73 7.64 3.63
CA SER A 129 5.99 7.07 4.10
C SER A 129 6.06 5.56 3.88
N VAL A 130 4.93 4.94 3.48
CA VAL A 130 4.83 3.52 3.15
C VAL A 130 4.34 3.40 1.71
N GLU A 131 5.23 3.01 0.80
CA GLU A 131 4.88 2.78 -0.60
C GLU A 131 4.07 1.47 -0.78
N THR A 132 3.13 1.45 -1.73
CA THR A 132 2.26 0.29 -2.02
C THR A 132 2.30 -0.16 -3.50
N PRO A 133 3.49 -0.38 -4.10
CA PRO A 133 3.63 -0.62 -5.54
C PRO A 133 2.91 -1.86 -6.09
N ALA A 134 2.75 -2.91 -5.30
CA ALA A 134 2.02 -4.13 -5.65
C ALA A 134 0.51 -3.86 -5.66
N THR A 135 0.00 -3.08 -4.69
CA THR A 135 -1.37 -2.59 -4.70
C THR A 135 -1.63 -1.71 -5.92
N ASP A 136 -0.73 -0.78 -6.23
CA ASP A 136 -0.83 0.12 -7.38
C ASP A 136 -0.89 -0.67 -8.69
N ARG A 137 -0.01 -1.68 -8.85
CA ARG A 137 -0.02 -2.57 -10.01
C ARG A 137 -1.32 -3.35 -10.14
N ILE A 138 -1.91 -3.81 -9.02
CA ILE A 138 -3.19 -4.53 -9.03
C ILE A 138 -4.33 -3.61 -9.48
N VAL A 139 -4.35 -2.37 -8.98
CA VAL A 139 -5.33 -1.35 -9.40
C VAL A 139 -5.18 -1.05 -10.89
N ALA A 140 -3.96 -0.79 -11.36
CA ALA A 140 -3.70 -0.52 -12.77
C ALA A 140 -4.12 -1.67 -13.69
N GLU A 141 -3.88 -2.93 -13.29
CA GLU A 141 -4.36 -4.11 -14.03
C GLU A 141 -5.90 -4.23 -13.99
N ALA A 142 -6.55 -3.85 -12.89
CA ALA A 142 -8.00 -3.83 -12.82
C ALA A 142 -8.60 -2.77 -13.75
N GLU A 143 -8.00 -1.58 -13.82
CA GLU A 143 -8.39 -0.51 -14.73
C GLU A 143 -8.18 -0.91 -16.18
N ALA A 144 -7.03 -1.49 -16.53
CA ALA A 144 -6.74 -1.99 -17.87
C ALA A 144 -7.77 -3.04 -18.33
N ARG A 145 -8.13 -4.00 -17.46
CA ARG A 145 -9.20 -4.98 -17.75
C ARG A 145 -10.58 -4.32 -17.89
N GLY A 146 -10.81 -3.20 -17.20
CA GLY A 146 -11.99 -2.37 -17.37
C GLY A 146 -12.08 -1.78 -18.78
N VAL A 147 -10.97 -1.22 -19.27
CA VAL A 147 -10.86 -0.68 -20.64
C VAL A 147 -11.07 -1.78 -21.68
N GLU A 148 -10.50 -2.97 -21.48
CA GLU A 148 -10.71 -4.12 -22.37
C GLU A 148 -12.18 -4.57 -22.44
N LYS A 149 -12.87 -4.60 -21.29
CA LYS A 149 -14.31 -4.88 -21.26
C LYS A 149 -15.12 -3.80 -21.99
N ALA A 150 -14.71 -2.53 -21.89
CA ALA A 150 -15.35 -1.44 -22.62
C ALA A 150 -15.14 -1.57 -24.13
N ILE A 151 -13.93 -1.89 -24.58
CA ILE A 151 -13.61 -2.20 -25.99
C ILE A 151 -14.55 -3.30 -26.50
N ALA A 152 -14.63 -4.44 -25.81
CA ALA A 152 -15.47 -5.56 -26.20
C ALA A 152 -16.97 -5.22 -26.26
N HIS A 153 -17.43 -4.25 -25.46
CA HIS A 153 -18.80 -3.73 -25.54
C HIS A 153 -18.99 -2.81 -26.75
N LEU A 154 -18.04 -1.92 -27.02
CA LEU A 154 -18.08 -0.97 -28.13
C LEU A 154 -18.06 -1.67 -29.48
N GLU A 155 -17.21 -2.69 -29.64
CA GLU A 155 -17.11 -3.50 -30.87
C GLU A 155 -18.43 -4.19 -31.24
N LYS A 156 -19.28 -4.51 -30.25
CA LYS A 156 -20.60 -5.11 -30.49
C LYS A 156 -21.65 -4.08 -30.90
N LYS A 157 -21.47 -2.82 -30.52
CA LYS A 157 -22.51 -1.78 -30.61
C LYS A 157 -22.31 -0.84 -31.80
N PHE A 158 -21.07 -0.64 -32.22
CA PHE A 158 -20.73 0.34 -33.25
C PHE A 158 -19.86 -0.28 -34.33
N SER A 159 -20.09 0.15 -35.57
CA SER A 159 -19.23 -0.13 -36.72
C SER A 159 -18.28 1.04 -36.96
N ASN A 160 -17.14 0.79 -37.63
CA ASN A 160 -16.16 1.80 -38.04
C ASN A 160 -15.45 2.57 -36.89
N ILE A 161 -15.23 1.91 -35.74
CA ILE A 161 -14.58 2.51 -34.56
C ILE A 161 -13.11 2.07 -34.36
N GLY A 162 -12.44 1.61 -35.42
CA GLY A 162 -11.10 0.98 -35.31
C GLY A 162 -10.03 1.87 -34.67
N VAL A 163 -10.02 3.17 -34.99
CA VAL A 163 -9.05 4.13 -34.40
C VAL A 163 -9.30 4.30 -32.91
N GLN A 164 -10.57 4.41 -32.50
CA GLN A 164 -10.94 4.53 -31.09
C GLN A 164 -10.56 3.27 -30.30
N ILE A 165 -10.75 2.09 -30.88
CA ILE A 165 -10.33 0.83 -30.26
C ILE A 165 -8.80 0.78 -30.08
N MET A 166 -8.02 1.17 -31.08
CA MET A 166 -6.55 1.22 -30.97
C MET A 166 -6.10 2.15 -29.83
N ASN A 167 -6.70 3.32 -29.70
CA ASN A 167 -6.38 4.25 -28.60
C ASN A 167 -6.71 3.65 -27.23
N LEU A 168 -7.84 2.95 -27.10
CA LEU A 168 -8.21 2.29 -25.85
C LEU A 168 -7.30 1.10 -25.53
N GLN A 169 -6.86 0.34 -26.54
CA GLN A 169 -5.89 -0.73 -26.36
C GLN A 169 -4.55 -0.16 -25.86
N TRP A 170 -4.10 0.96 -26.45
CA TRP A 170 -2.92 1.67 -25.98
C TRP A 170 -3.08 2.16 -24.53
N LEU A 171 -4.23 2.72 -24.17
CA LEU A 171 -4.53 3.15 -22.80
C LEU A 171 -4.42 1.98 -21.81
N ALA A 172 -5.03 0.83 -22.13
CA ALA A 172 -4.94 -0.37 -21.28
C ALA A 172 -3.48 -0.82 -21.07
N ASP A 173 -2.66 -0.78 -22.11
CA ASP A 173 -1.23 -1.12 -22.01
C ASP A 173 -0.42 -0.08 -21.24
N SER A 174 -0.77 1.21 -21.35
CA SER A 174 -0.13 2.29 -20.61
C SER A 174 -0.35 2.15 -19.11
N LEU A 175 -1.60 1.86 -18.71
CA LEU A 175 -1.98 1.62 -17.31
C LEU A 175 -1.11 0.50 -16.70
N ARG A 176 -0.96 -0.64 -17.40
CA ARG A 176 -0.12 -1.76 -16.94
C ARG A 176 1.35 -1.42 -16.75
N LYS A 177 1.86 -0.49 -17.56
CA LYS A 177 3.27 -0.07 -17.53
C LYS A 177 3.52 1.02 -16.48
N GLY A 178 2.47 1.53 -15.82
CA GLY A 178 2.57 2.68 -14.93
C GLY A 178 2.98 3.95 -15.65
N ALA A 179 2.78 4.02 -16.98
CA ALA A 179 3.04 5.22 -17.74
C ALA A 179 1.84 6.17 -17.53
N SER A 180 2.04 7.20 -16.71
CA SER A 180 1.18 8.37 -16.73
C SER A 180 1.36 9.08 -18.08
N GLU A 181 0.26 9.61 -18.62
CA GLU A 181 0.29 10.54 -19.77
C GLU A 181 1.31 11.67 -19.60
#